data_AF-A0A7H8PWY5-F1
#
_entry.id   AF-A0A7H8PWY5-F1
#
_cell.length_a   1.000
_cell.length_b   1.000
_cell.length_c   1.000
_cell.angle_alpha   90.00
_cell.angle_beta   90.00
_cell.angle_gamma   90.00
#
_symmetry.space_group_name_H-M   'P 1'
#
loop_
_entity.id
_entity.type
_entity.pdbx_description
1 polymer ?
#
loop_
_entity_poly.entity_id
_entity_poly.type
_entity_poly.pdbx_seq_one_letter_code
_entity_poly.pdbx_strand_id
1 'polypeptide(L)'
;MTDVNKLQSDLDYISSAVRADATAGGIPALYFLWALLIAVGFSLPDFAPRLAGIYWLVAGIGGGLFSWYLGARESRRQGINDCRLGLRYGLHWSLAGAAFLLCFLPLMLGRVSPEMGGANFLLITGIAYGLAGVHLERPLLWCGIVMLLAYGVMVVLLPPYSWTITGITVGLALCWAGFSRRAALRAQDTGAKE
;
A
#
# COMPACT_ATOMS: atom_id res chain seq x y z
N MET A 1 29.22 -8.93 39.13
CA MET A 1 29.50 -9.07 37.69
C MET A 1 28.17 -9.04 36.97
N THR A 2 27.89 -7.98 36.23
CA THR A 2 26.68 -7.88 35.42
C THR A 2 26.85 -8.82 34.23
N ASP A 3 25.93 -9.75 34.05
CA ASP A 3 25.99 -10.72 32.96
C ASP A 3 25.80 -10.00 31.63
N VAL A 4 26.85 -9.97 30.81
CA VAL A 4 26.91 -9.26 29.53
C VAL A 4 25.79 -9.73 28.60
N ASN A 5 25.42 -11.02 28.66
CA ASN A 5 24.33 -11.56 27.85
C ASN A 5 22.97 -11.01 28.26
N LYS A 6 22.77 -10.79 29.57
CA LYS A 6 21.53 -10.21 30.10
C LYS A 6 21.41 -8.74 29.71
N LEU A 7 22.51 -7.99 29.83
CA LEU A 7 22.59 -6.60 29.38
C LEU A 7 22.28 -6.46 27.88
N GLN A 8 22.82 -7.35 27.04
CA GLN A 8 22.54 -7.35 25.61
C GLN A 8 21.06 -7.68 25.32
N SER A 9 20.50 -8.69 26.01
CA SER A 9 19.09 -9.05 25.85
C SER A 9 18.15 -7.93 26.30
N ASP A 10 18.46 -7.24 27.39
CA ASP A 10 17.65 -6.12 27.90
C ASP A 10 17.74 -4.91 26.96
N LEU A 11 18.93 -4.63 26.42
CA LEU A 11 19.12 -3.59 25.41
C LEU A 11 18.40 -3.92 24.10
N ASP A 12 18.42 -5.18 23.67
CA ASP A 12 17.68 -5.64 22.50
C ASP A 12 16.17 -5.55 22.71
N TYR A 13 15.68 -5.87 23.91
CA TYR A 13 14.27 -5.71 24.28
C TYR A 13 13.85 -4.25 24.29
N ILE A 14 14.60 -3.36 24.95
CA ILE A 14 14.31 -1.93 25.00
C ILE A 14 14.40 -1.31 23.59
N SER A 15 15.44 -1.64 22.83
CA SER A 15 15.61 -1.21 21.44
C SER A 15 14.43 -1.67 20.58
N SER A 16 13.98 -2.92 20.73
CA SER A 16 12.82 -3.45 20.00
C SER A 16 11.52 -2.78 20.43
N ALA A 17 11.30 -2.57 21.72
CA ALA A 17 10.10 -1.92 22.25
C ALA A 17 10.00 -0.46 21.82
N VAL A 18 11.12 0.29 21.86
CA VAL A 18 11.18 1.69 21.44
C VAL A 18 11.05 1.84 19.92
N ARG A 19 11.64 0.93 19.13
CA ARG A 19 11.57 0.97 17.65
C ARG A 19 10.25 0.48 17.09
N ALA A 20 9.56 -0.41 17.80
CA ALA A 20 8.25 -0.92 17.41
C ALA A 20 7.20 0.20 17.32
N ASP A 21 7.37 1.28 18.09
CA ASP A 21 6.39 2.38 18.16
C ASP A 21 6.72 3.54 17.18
N ALA A 22 8.00 3.85 16.97
CA ALA A 22 8.43 4.94 16.08
C ALA A 22 8.20 4.65 14.58
N THR A 23 8.21 3.37 14.17
CA THR A 23 8.15 2.95 12.75
C THR A 23 6.77 2.45 12.29
N ALA A 24 5.76 2.44 13.18
CA ALA A 24 4.49 1.72 12.98
C ALA A 24 3.52 2.28 11.91
N GLY A 25 3.96 3.18 11.03
CA GLY A 25 3.12 3.61 9.92
C GLY A 25 3.87 4.36 8.84
N GLY A 26 3.48 4.11 7.60
CA GLY A 26 4.13 4.61 6.40
C GLY A 26 4.15 6.12 6.26
N ILE A 27 4.73 6.57 5.15
CA ILE A 27 4.85 8.00 4.83
C ILE A 27 3.50 8.48 4.30
N PRO A 28 2.78 9.40 4.98
CA PRO A 28 1.44 9.81 4.56
C PRO A 28 1.35 10.31 3.13
N ALA A 29 2.39 11.01 2.65
CA ALA A 29 2.47 11.50 1.29
C ALA A 29 2.36 10.38 0.24
N LEU A 30 2.87 9.18 0.53
CA LEU A 30 2.79 8.05 -0.38
C LEU A 30 1.36 7.53 -0.50
N TYR A 31 0.59 7.48 0.58
CA TYR A 31 -0.81 7.08 0.50
C TYR A 31 -1.63 8.05 -0.36
N PHE A 32 -1.44 9.36 -0.21
CA PHE A 32 -2.15 10.35 -1.03
C PHE A 32 -1.70 10.33 -2.49
N LEU A 33 -0.40 10.14 -2.75
CA LEU A 33 0.13 9.98 -4.10
C LEU A 33 -0.55 8.79 -4.79
N TRP A 34 -0.50 7.62 -4.16
CA TRP A 34 -1.09 6.42 -4.74
C TRP A 34 -2.61 6.49 -4.81
N ALA A 35 -3.28 7.16 -3.87
CA ALA A 35 -4.72 7.41 -3.94
C ALA A 35 -5.10 8.12 -5.24
N LEU A 36 -4.37 9.19 -5.57
CA LEU A 36 -4.60 9.96 -6.80
C LEU A 36 -4.22 9.13 -8.04
N LEU A 37 -3.03 8.53 -8.05
CA LEU A 37 -2.54 7.79 -9.21
C LEU A 37 -3.43 6.60 -9.55
N ILE A 38 -3.91 5.88 -8.54
CA ILE A 38 -4.80 4.72 -8.71
C ILE A 38 -6.18 5.18 -9.16
N ALA A 39 -6.78 6.19 -8.52
CA ALA A 39 -8.10 6.69 -8.92
C ALA A 39 -8.12 7.13 -10.40
N VAL A 40 -7.10 7.88 -10.83
CA VAL A 40 -6.97 8.29 -12.25
C VAL A 40 -6.72 7.08 -13.14
N GLY A 41 -5.70 6.26 -12.82
CA GLY A 41 -5.27 5.16 -13.66
C GLY A 41 -6.32 4.08 -13.88
N PHE A 42 -7.13 3.80 -12.86
CA PHE A 42 -8.25 2.86 -12.95
C PHE A 42 -9.51 3.46 -13.57
N SER A 43 -9.63 4.77 -13.67
CA SER A 43 -10.71 5.38 -14.46
C SER A 43 -10.43 5.30 -15.97
N LEU A 44 -9.15 5.21 -16.37
CA LEU A 44 -8.77 5.21 -17.79
C LEU A 44 -9.35 4.04 -18.60
N PRO A 45 -9.38 2.77 -18.15
CA PRO A 45 -10.01 1.69 -18.90
C PRO A 45 -11.47 1.97 -19.30
N ASP A 46 -12.23 2.68 -18.45
CA ASP A 46 -13.64 2.98 -18.71
C ASP A 46 -13.84 4.17 -19.65
N PHE A 47 -12.99 5.20 -19.57
CA PHE A 47 -13.18 6.46 -20.31
C PHE A 47 -12.19 6.69 -21.46
N ALA A 48 -10.98 6.15 -21.36
CA ALA A 48 -9.88 6.34 -22.30
C ALA A 48 -8.94 5.10 -22.35
N PRO A 49 -9.44 3.91 -22.75
CA PRO A 49 -8.72 2.64 -22.60
C PRO A 49 -7.36 2.61 -23.31
N ARG A 50 -7.21 3.36 -24.40
CA ARG A 50 -5.94 3.48 -25.15
C ARG A 50 -4.81 4.12 -24.34
N LEU A 51 -5.14 4.94 -23.33
CA LEU A 51 -4.17 5.63 -22.49
C LEU A 51 -3.79 4.83 -21.24
N ALA A 52 -4.61 3.86 -20.84
CA ALA A 52 -4.43 3.13 -19.57
C ALA A 52 -3.05 2.45 -19.48
N GLY A 53 -2.62 1.75 -20.54
CA GLY A 53 -1.32 1.08 -20.55
C GLY A 53 -0.14 2.05 -20.45
N ILE A 54 -0.16 3.13 -21.23
CA ILE A 54 0.89 4.17 -21.23
C ILE A 54 0.94 4.86 -19.86
N TYR A 55 -0.21 5.15 -19.29
CA TYR A 55 -0.31 5.74 -17.97
C TYR A 55 0.35 4.86 -16.92
N TRP A 56 0.05 3.55 -16.87
CA TRP A 56 0.65 2.65 -15.89
C TRP A 56 2.15 2.42 -16.11
N LEU A 57 2.62 2.45 -17.36
CA LEU A 57 4.05 2.40 -17.66
C LEU A 57 4.80 3.59 -17.05
N VAL A 58 4.22 4.80 -17.12
CA VAL A 58 4.86 6.02 -16.62
C VAL A 58 4.59 6.22 -15.13
N ALA A 59 3.31 6.32 -14.75
CA ALA A 59 2.87 6.60 -13.39
C ALA A 59 3.10 5.42 -12.44
N GLY A 60 2.97 4.18 -12.90
CA GLY A 60 3.22 2.99 -12.08
C GLY A 60 4.70 2.83 -11.76
N ILE A 61 5.57 2.81 -12.78
CA ILE A 61 7.03 2.70 -12.60
C ILE A 61 7.56 3.94 -11.87
N GLY A 62 7.16 5.13 -12.33
CA GLY A 62 7.56 6.40 -11.72
C GLY A 62 7.11 6.53 -10.26
N GLY A 63 5.87 6.14 -9.97
CA GLY A 63 5.33 6.11 -8.60
C GLY A 63 6.09 5.13 -7.70
N GLY A 64 6.45 3.95 -8.21
CA GLY A 64 7.26 2.97 -7.48
C GLY A 64 8.67 3.48 -7.16
N LEU A 65 9.38 4.02 -8.17
CA LEU A 65 10.71 4.60 -8.00
C LEU A 65 10.68 5.81 -7.05
N PHE A 66 9.68 6.68 -7.17
CA PHE A 66 9.49 7.81 -6.27
C PHE A 66 9.22 7.36 -4.83
N SER A 67 8.40 6.32 -4.65
CA SER A 67 8.13 5.73 -3.34
C SER A 67 9.41 5.19 -2.69
N TRP A 68 10.25 4.50 -3.45
CA TRP A 68 11.54 4.03 -2.99
C TRP A 68 12.46 5.20 -2.60
N TYR A 69 12.60 6.20 -3.48
CA TYR A 69 13.43 7.39 -3.20
C TYR A 69 12.97 8.09 -1.91
N LEU A 70 11.67 8.32 -1.75
CA LEU A 70 11.12 9.01 -0.59
C LEU A 70 11.31 8.19 0.68
N GLY A 71 11.07 6.87 0.61
CA GLY A 71 11.35 5.94 1.71
C GLY A 71 12.82 5.97 2.13
N ALA A 72 13.74 5.85 1.18
CA ALA A 72 15.18 5.90 1.46
C ALA A 72 15.62 7.24 2.06
N ARG A 73 15.07 8.36 1.57
CA ARG A 73 15.35 9.70 2.09
C ARG A 73 14.85 9.87 3.52
N GLU A 74 13.64 9.42 3.81
CA GLU A 74 13.04 9.56 5.13
C GLU A 74 13.75 8.67 6.16
N SER A 75 14.05 7.41 5.81
CA SER A 75 14.84 6.52 6.67
C SER A 75 16.20 7.12 7.04
N ARG A 76 16.90 7.74 6.07
CA ARG A 76 18.16 8.45 6.34
C ARG A 76 17.99 9.63 7.28
N ARG A 77 16.91 10.41 7.15
CA ARG A 77 16.62 11.55 8.04
C ARG A 77 16.32 11.12 9.47
N GLN A 78 15.66 9.99 9.63
CA GLN A 78 15.32 9.41 10.93
C GLN A 78 16.50 8.62 11.54
N GLY A 79 17.64 8.51 10.84
CA GLY A 79 18.79 7.73 11.28
C GLY A 79 18.52 6.21 11.29
N ILE A 80 17.45 5.76 10.64
CA ILE A 80 17.05 4.36 10.58
C ILE A 80 17.67 3.72 9.34
N ASN A 81 18.46 2.67 9.55
CA ASN A 81 19.00 1.85 8.46
C ASN A 81 18.67 0.38 8.70
N ASP A 82 17.42 -0.01 8.38
CA ASP A 82 16.97 -1.40 8.47
C ASP A 82 16.81 -2.01 7.08
N CYS A 83 17.87 -2.68 6.62
CA CYS A 83 17.87 -3.39 5.35
C CYS A 83 16.85 -4.54 5.31
N ARG A 84 16.53 -5.18 6.44
CA ARG A 84 15.55 -6.28 6.49
C ARG A 84 14.14 -5.75 6.26
N LEU A 85 13.82 -4.60 6.85
CA LEU A 85 12.55 -3.92 6.59
C LEU A 85 12.45 -3.55 5.11
N GLY A 86 13.48 -2.90 4.55
CA GLY A 86 13.51 -2.55 3.13
C GLY A 86 13.30 -3.75 2.20
N LEU A 87 13.94 -4.89 2.52
CA LEU A 87 13.74 -6.15 1.77
C LEU A 87 12.29 -6.65 1.86
N ARG A 88 11.65 -6.58 3.03
CA ARG A 88 10.24 -6.99 3.19
C ARG A 88 9.30 -6.13 2.34
N TYR A 89 9.49 -4.80 2.32
CA TYR A 89 8.74 -3.92 1.42
C TYR A 89 8.99 -4.28 -0.04
N GLY A 90 10.26 -4.42 -0.43
CA GLY A 90 10.64 -4.76 -1.80
C GLY A 90 10.01 -6.06 -2.27
N LEU A 91 10.11 -7.14 -1.48
CA LEU A 91 9.52 -8.44 -1.79
C LEU A 91 7.99 -8.36 -1.87
N HIS A 92 7.34 -7.73 -0.91
CA HIS A 92 5.88 -7.62 -0.87
C HIS A 92 5.33 -6.91 -2.11
N TRP A 93 5.86 -5.73 -2.42
CA TRP A 93 5.38 -4.92 -3.55
C TRP A 93 5.80 -5.50 -4.90
N SER A 94 6.95 -6.18 -4.99
CA SER A 94 7.34 -6.89 -6.21
C SER A 94 6.43 -8.08 -6.48
N LEU A 95 6.07 -8.85 -5.44
CA LEU A 95 5.13 -9.96 -5.56
C LEU A 95 3.73 -9.47 -5.92
N ALA A 96 3.27 -8.37 -5.31
CA ALA A 96 2.01 -7.72 -5.68
C ALA A 96 2.03 -7.26 -7.14
N GLY A 97 3.12 -6.62 -7.59
CA GLY A 97 3.32 -6.22 -8.99
C GLY A 97 3.24 -7.41 -9.96
N ALA A 98 3.92 -8.51 -9.64
CA ALA A 98 3.85 -9.75 -10.43
C ALA A 98 2.42 -10.31 -10.46
N ALA A 99 1.71 -10.31 -9.33
CA ALA A 99 0.31 -10.74 -9.26
C ALA A 99 -0.60 -9.87 -10.13
N PHE A 100 -0.41 -8.55 -10.17
CA PHE A 100 -1.17 -7.66 -11.06
C PHE A 100 -0.90 -7.97 -12.54
N LEU A 101 0.36 -8.19 -12.93
CA LEU A 101 0.71 -8.56 -14.30
C LEU A 101 0.06 -9.90 -14.71
N LEU A 102 0.08 -10.89 -13.82
CA LEU A 102 -0.56 -12.18 -14.04
C LEU A 102 -2.08 -12.08 -14.08
N CYS A 103 -2.68 -11.19 -13.28
CA CYS A 103 -4.11 -10.89 -13.30
C CYS A 103 -4.53 -10.17 -14.58
N PHE A 104 -3.66 -9.35 -15.16
CA PHE A 104 -3.90 -8.66 -16.43
C PHE A 104 -3.86 -9.57 -17.64
N LEU A 105 -3.06 -10.65 -17.59
CA LEU A 105 -2.83 -11.52 -18.73
C LEU A 105 -4.12 -12.16 -19.31
N PRO A 106 -5.03 -12.76 -18.50
CA PRO A 106 -6.30 -13.28 -19.01
C PRO A 106 -7.19 -12.22 -19.67
N LEU A 107 -7.15 -10.98 -19.18
CA LEU A 107 -7.88 -9.86 -19.77
C LEU A 107 -7.33 -9.52 -21.16
N MET A 108 -6.00 -9.46 -21.31
CA MET A 108 -5.34 -9.22 -22.61
C MET A 108 -5.60 -10.35 -23.62
N LEU A 109 -5.73 -11.58 -23.14
CA LEU A 109 -6.06 -12.74 -23.96
C LEU A 109 -7.56 -12.89 -24.26
N GLY A 110 -8.41 -11.96 -23.81
CA GLY A 110 -9.86 -12.00 -23.98
C GLY A 110 -10.54 -13.18 -23.28
N ARG A 111 -9.91 -13.75 -22.24
CA ARG A 111 -10.42 -14.90 -21.48
C ARG A 111 -11.34 -14.50 -20.33
N VAL A 112 -11.35 -13.22 -19.98
CA VAL A 112 -12.12 -12.64 -18.89
C VAL A 112 -12.72 -11.33 -19.38
N SER A 113 -13.98 -11.04 -19.00
CA SER A 113 -14.63 -9.78 -19.36
C SER A 113 -13.96 -8.58 -18.66
N PRO A 114 -14.06 -7.36 -19.20
CA PRO A 114 -13.52 -6.16 -18.55
C PRO A 114 -14.06 -5.95 -17.14
N GLU A 115 -15.33 -6.25 -16.88
CA GLU A 115 -15.99 -6.08 -15.58
C GLU A 115 -15.34 -6.98 -14.52
N MET A 116 -15.16 -8.25 -14.88
CA MET A 116 -14.46 -9.22 -14.07
C MET A 116 -12.97 -8.88 -13.91
N GLY A 117 -12.36 -8.25 -14.92
CA GLY A 117 -11.01 -7.69 -14.81
C GLY A 117 -10.91 -6.64 -13.69
N GLY A 118 -11.80 -5.65 -13.68
CA GLY A 118 -11.83 -4.61 -12.66
C GLY A 118 -12.05 -5.17 -11.25
N ALA A 119 -12.94 -6.15 -11.10
CA ALA A 119 -13.17 -6.85 -9.84
C ALA A 119 -11.94 -7.68 -9.40
N ASN A 120 -11.32 -8.44 -10.29
CA ASN A 120 -10.14 -9.25 -9.97
C ASN A 120 -8.95 -8.39 -9.54
N PHE A 121 -8.75 -7.23 -10.17
CA PHE A 121 -7.74 -6.27 -9.72
C PHE A 121 -8.04 -5.76 -8.31
N LEU A 122 -9.30 -5.48 -7.99
CA LEU A 122 -9.69 -5.07 -6.63
C LEU A 122 -9.44 -6.17 -5.61
N LEU A 123 -9.70 -7.44 -5.95
CA LEU A 123 -9.37 -8.61 -5.12
C LEU A 123 -7.86 -8.68 -4.83
N ILE A 124 -7.03 -8.65 -5.86
CA ILE A 124 -5.56 -8.70 -5.70
C ILE A 124 -5.06 -7.51 -4.88
N THR A 125 -5.60 -6.32 -5.13
CA THR A 125 -5.28 -5.12 -4.34
C THR A 125 -5.68 -5.32 -2.88
N GLY A 126 -6.89 -5.81 -2.60
CA GLY A 126 -7.36 -6.05 -1.25
C GLY A 126 -6.49 -7.05 -0.48
N ILE A 127 -6.08 -8.14 -1.12
CA ILE A 127 -5.15 -9.12 -0.54
C ILE A 127 -3.79 -8.49 -0.29
N ALA A 128 -3.20 -7.82 -1.28
CA ALA A 128 -1.87 -7.22 -1.18
C ALA A 128 -1.81 -6.16 -0.07
N TYR A 129 -2.79 -5.26 0.00
CA TYR A 129 -2.85 -4.23 1.02
C TYR A 129 -3.23 -4.79 2.40
N GLY A 130 -4.13 -5.77 2.46
CA GLY A 130 -4.48 -6.44 3.70
C GLY A 130 -3.28 -7.15 4.33
N LEU A 131 -2.51 -7.89 3.53
CA LEU A 131 -1.27 -8.54 3.97
C LEU A 131 -0.20 -7.53 4.37
N ALA A 132 0.00 -6.44 3.60
CA ALA A 132 0.86 -5.34 4.02
C ALA A 132 0.43 -4.80 5.40
N GLY A 133 -0.88 -4.75 5.66
CA GLY A 133 -1.48 -4.44 6.95
C GLY A 133 -1.06 -5.34 8.11
N VAL A 134 -0.81 -6.62 7.83
CA VAL A 134 -0.44 -7.63 8.83
C VAL A 134 1.04 -7.54 9.18
N HIS A 135 1.92 -7.31 8.20
CA HIS A 135 3.37 -7.47 8.40
C HIS A 135 4.24 -6.25 8.03
N LEU A 136 3.67 -5.16 7.52
CA LEU A 136 4.37 -3.89 7.24
C LEU A 136 3.77 -2.72 8.01
N GLU A 137 2.53 -2.33 7.69
CA GLU A 137 1.92 -1.07 8.16
C GLU A 137 0.45 -1.27 8.53
N ARG A 138 0.12 -1.19 9.82
CA ARG A 138 -1.22 -1.50 10.34
C ARG A 138 -2.39 -0.78 9.64
N PRO A 139 -2.29 0.50 9.23
CA PRO A 139 -3.40 1.18 8.54
C PRO A 139 -3.85 0.49 7.24
N LEU A 140 -2.95 -0.21 6.56
CA LEU A 140 -3.27 -0.88 5.29
C LEU A 140 -4.17 -2.11 5.48
N LEU A 141 -4.24 -2.68 6.68
CA LEU A 141 -5.12 -3.81 6.98
C LEU A 141 -6.58 -3.45 6.70
N TRP A 142 -7.01 -2.30 7.22
CA TRP A 142 -8.37 -1.81 7.03
C TRP A 142 -8.66 -1.46 5.58
N CYS A 143 -7.65 -0.92 4.88
CA CYS A 143 -7.75 -0.66 3.45
C CYS A 143 -8.03 -1.97 2.68
N GLY A 144 -7.25 -3.01 2.96
CA GLY A 144 -7.44 -4.33 2.36
C GLY A 144 -8.82 -4.92 2.65
N ILE A 145 -9.30 -4.85 3.90
CA ILE A 145 -10.63 -5.34 4.27
C ILE A 145 -11.73 -4.61 3.48
N VAL A 146 -11.67 -3.29 3.40
CA VAL A 146 -12.65 -2.49 2.63
C VAL A 146 -12.65 -2.89 1.15
N MET A 147 -11.46 -3.07 0.56
CA MET A 147 -11.33 -3.50 -0.84
C MET A 147 -11.89 -4.92 -1.06
N LEU A 148 -11.68 -5.85 -0.13
CA LEU A 148 -12.22 -7.21 -0.22
C LEU A 148 -13.75 -7.24 -0.11
N LEU A 149 -14.33 -6.42 0.77
CA LEU A 149 -15.77 -6.26 0.87
C LEU A 149 -16.34 -5.65 -0.42
N ALA A 150 -15.69 -4.60 -0.94
CA ALA A 150 -16.08 -3.97 -2.19
C ALA A 150 -15.96 -4.94 -3.39
N TYR A 151 -14.94 -5.81 -3.41
CA TYR A 151 -14.84 -6.89 -4.39
C TYR A 151 -16.07 -7.83 -4.34
N GLY A 152 -16.51 -8.22 -3.14
CA GLY A 152 -17.73 -9.04 -3.00
C GLY A 152 -18.95 -8.37 -3.60
N VAL A 153 -19.14 -7.06 -3.35
CA VAL A 153 -20.21 -6.26 -3.95
C VAL A 153 -20.08 -6.19 -5.47
N MET A 154 -18.87 -5.96 -5.97
CA MET A 154 -18.58 -5.85 -7.41
C MET A 154 -18.92 -7.14 -8.17
N VAL A 155 -18.59 -8.31 -7.62
CA VAL A 155 -18.87 -9.60 -8.26
C VAL A 155 -20.36 -9.94 -8.24
N VAL A 156 -21.09 -9.55 -7.19
CA VAL A 156 -22.53 -9.82 -7.07
C VAL A 156 -23.35 -8.90 -7.96
N LEU A 157 -22.98 -7.62 -8.05
CA LEU A 157 -23.78 -6.60 -8.74
C LEU A 157 -23.31 -6.31 -10.17
N LEU A 158 -22.06 -6.63 -10.52
CA LEU A 158 -21.43 -6.34 -11.81
C LEU A 158 -21.79 -4.94 -12.37
N PRO A 159 -21.55 -3.87 -11.59
CA PRO A 159 -21.96 -2.55 -11.99
C PRO A 159 -21.20 -2.08 -13.24
N PRO A 160 -21.79 -1.18 -14.05
CA PRO A 160 -21.04 -0.50 -15.10
C PRO A 160 -19.91 0.33 -14.47
N TYR A 161 -18.87 0.64 -15.25
CA TYR A 161 -17.71 1.40 -14.80
C TYR A 161 -16.94 0.70 -13.65
N SER A 162 -16.82 -0.62 -13.75
CA SER A 162 -16.15 -1.46 -12.76
C SER A 162 -14.73 -0.98 -12.44
N TRP A 163 -13.98 -0.50 -13.44
CA TRP A 163 -12.61 -0.06 -13.23
C TRP A 163 -12.57 1.24 -12.42
N THR A 164 -13.42 2.20 -12.76
CA THR A 164 -13.56 3.48 -12.04
C THR A 164 -13.97 3.23 -10.59
N ILE A 165 -14.94 2.34 -10.35
CA ILE A 165 -15.38 1.98 -9.00
C ILE A 165 -14.23 1.35 -8.21
N THR A 166 -13.47 0.43 -8.82
CA THR A 166 -12.25 -0.13 -8.22
C THR A 166 -11.25 0.98 -7.86
N GLY A 167 -10.97 1.89 -8.79
CA GLY A 167 -10.05 3.02 -8.59
C GLY A 167 -10.46 3.94 -7.45
N ILE A 168 -11.73 4.33 -7.40
CA ILE A 168 -12.28 5.19 -6.34
C ILE A 168 -12.22 4.47 -4.99
N THR A 169 -12.61 3.19 -4.94
CA THR A 169 -12.57 2.39 -3.72
C THR A 169 -11.16 2.36 -3.14
N VAL A 170 -10.16 2.04 -3.99
CA VAL A 170 -8.76 2.00 -3.56
C VAL A 170 -8.28 3.39 -3.17
N GLY A 171 -8.60 4.42 -3.97
CA GLY A 171 -8.23 5.80 -3.68
C GLY A 171 -8.74 6.30 -2.33
N LEU A 172 -10.01 6.06 -2.02
CA LEU A 172 -10.62 6.44 -0.74
C LEU A 172 -9.99 5.68 0.43
N ALA A 173 -9.75 4.38 0.28
CA ALA A 173 -9.08 3.58 1.30
C ALA A 173 -7.67 4.13 1.60
N LEU A 174 -6.91 4.52 0.57
CA LEU A 174 -5.58 5.10 0.76
C LEU A 174 -5.62 6.51 1.33
N CYS A 175 -6.57 7.34 0.94
CA CYS A 175 -6.81 8.62 1.60
C CYS A 175 -7.06 8.42 3.10
N TRP A 176 -7.87 7.43 3.49
CA TRP A 176 -8.07 7.07 4.90
C TRP A 176 -6.76 6.65 5.60
N ALA A 177 -5.93 5.80 4.99
CA ALA A 177 -4.61 5.46 5.53
C ALA A 177 -3.72 6.71 5.71
N GLY A 178 -3.74 7.62 4.74
CA GLY A 178 -3.06 8.92 4.81
C GLY A 178 -3.52 9.78 5.97
N PHE A 179 -4.82 9.94 6.15
CA PHE A 179 -5.39 10.75 7.22
C PHE A 179 -5.17 10.13 8.60
N SER A 180 -5.41 8.82 8.75
CA SER A 180 -5.19 8.09 9.99
C SER A 180 -3.72 8.17 10.44
N ARG A 181 -2.77 8.05 9.52
CA ARG A 181 -1.35 8.20 9.85
C ARG A 181 -0.99 9.64 10.23
N ARG A 182 -1.50 10.65 9.51
CA ARG A 182 -1.30 12.06 9.90
C ARG A 182 -1.86 12.36 11.30
N ALA A 183 -3.03 11.81 11.62
CA ALA A 183 -3.63 11.97 12.94
C ALA A 183 -2.77 11.34 14.03
N ALA A 184 -2.25 10.13 13.80
CA ALA A 184 -1.35 9.45 14.74
C ALA A 184 -0.07 10.24 14.99
N LEU A 185 0.57 10.79 13.94
CA LEU A 185 1.77 11.61 14.08
C LEU A 185 1.52 12.89 14.89
N ARG A 186 0.39 13.57 14.67
CA ARG A 186 0.03 14.77 15.43
C ARG A 186 -0.23 14.49 16.92
N ALA A 187 -0.82 13.34 17.22
CA ALA A 187 -1.04 12.91 18.61
C ALA A 187 0.28 12.66 19.35
N GLN A 188 1.26 12.05 18.67
CA GLN A 188 2.61 11.84 19.21
C GLN A 188 3.34 13.16 19.49
N ASP A 189 3.28 14.13 18.56
CA ASP A 189 3.91 15.45 18.74
C ASP A 189 3.31 16.27 19.89
N THR A 190 2.03 16.06 20.20
CA THR A 190 1.33 16.77 21.28
C THR A 190 1.66 16.16 22.64
N GLY A 191 1.68 14.83 22.75
CA GLY A 191 2.05 14.12 23.98
C GLY A 191 3.54 14.23 24.35
N ALA A 192 4.42 14.53 23.39
CA ALA A 192 5.85 14.79 23.67
C ALA A 192 6.13 16.18 24.26
N LYS A 193 5.14 17.08 24.30
CA LYS A 193 5.26 18.45 24.81
C LYS A 193 4.68 18.64 26.21
N GLU A 194 4.02 17.63 26.76
CA GLU A 194 3.53 17.58 28.15
C GLU A 194 4.54 16.85 29.05
#